data_AF-A0A352PSL4-F1
#
_entry.id   AF-A0A352PSL4-F1
#
_cell.length_a   1.000
_cell.length_b   1.000
_cell.length_c   1.000
_cell.angle_alpha   90.00
_cell.angle_beta   90.00
_cell.angle_gamma   90.00
#
_symmetry.space_group_name_H-M   'P 1'
#
loop_
_entity.id
_entity.type
_entity.pdbx_description
1 polymer ?
#
loop_
_entity_poly.entity_id
_entity_poly.type
_entity_poly.pdbx_seq_one_letter_code
_entity_poly.pdbx_strand_id
1 'polypeptide(L)'
;MQARKSFFCAVLLTAVAIAIPTLLFADHEEGRNRQRERHRNSDHRSGDLKPVTDPGYKEHCGACHFNYQPELLPSRSWKKILVQLEDHFGQSFELDQESQKAVLGYLEANAAERST
;
A
#
# COMPACT_ATOMS: atom_id res chain seq x y z
N MET A 1 -52.48 -0.12 47.26
CA MET A 1 -52.51 -0.16 45.77
C MET A 1 -51.55 0.83 45.11
N GLN A 2 -51.12 1.92 45.78
CA GLN A 2 -50.19 2.93 45.24
C GLN A 2 -48.80 2.37 44.92
N ALA A 3 -48.18 1.63 45.84
CA ALA A 3 -46.80 1.14 45.71
C ALA A 3 -46.60 0.14 44.55
N ARG A 4 -47.61 -0.68 44.24
CA ARG A 4 -47.57 -1.61 43.10
C ARG A 4 -47.57 -0.87 41.77
N LYS A 5 -48.39 0.19 41.65
CA LYS A 5 -48.43 1.05 40.45
C LYS A 5 -47.09 1.78 40.25
N SER A 6 -46.49 2.29 41.34
CA SER A 6 -45.16 2.91 41.31
C SER A 6 -44.07 1.92 40.87
N PHE A 7 -44.13 0.68 41.33
CA PHE A 7 -43.17 -0.36 40.92
C PHE A 7 -43.32 -0.73 39.44
N PHE A 8 -44.55 -0.86 38.94
CA PHE A 8 -44.80 -1.14 37.52
C PHE A 8 -44.33 0.00 36.61
N CYS A 9 -44.55 1.27 37.00
CA CYS A 9 -44.03 2.40 36.25
C CYS A 9 -42.50 2.44 36.23
N ALA A 10 -41.84 2.15 37.36
CA ALA A 10 -40.39 2.10 37.41
C ALA A 10 -39.81 0.99 36.52
N VAL A 11 -40.41 -0.21 36.50
CA VAL A 11 -39.98 -1.33 35.65
C VAL A 11 -40.23 -1.05 34.17
N LEU A 12 -41.34 -0.40 33.81
CA LEU A 12 -41.60 -0.01 32.43
C LEU A 12 -40.61 1.07 31.95
N LEU A 13 -40.30 2.06 32.80
CA LEU A 13 -39.35 3.11 32.45
C LEU A 13 -37.92 2.58 32.29
N THR A 14 -37.49 1.62 33.11
CA THR A 14 -36.18 0.98 32.94
C THR A 14 -36.14 0.06 31.72
N ALA A 15 -37.20 -0.70 31.44
CA ALA A 15 -37.30 -1.53 30.25
C ALA A 15 -37.23 -0.69 28.96
N VAL A 16 -37.91 0.47 28.95
CA VAL A 16 -37.86 1.41 27.83
C VAL A 16 -36.48 2.04 27.70
N ALA A 17 -35.85 2.46 28.81
CA ALA A 17 -34.48 3.01 28.79
C ALA A 17 -33.41 2.01 28.30
N ILE A 18 -33.63 0.70 28.48
CA ILE A 18 -32.73 -0.36 27.99
C ILE A 18 -33.01 -0.70 26.51
N ALA A 19 -34.27 -0.61 26.05
CA ALA A 19 -34.65 -0.92 24.67
C ALA A 19 -34.40 0.23 23.67
N ILE A 20 -34.36 1.49 24.12
CA ILE A 20 -34.13 2.64 23.23
C ILE A 20 -32.72 2.66 22.62
N PRO A 21 -31.63 2.40 23.36
CA PRO A 21 -30.29 2.37 22.78
C PRO A 21 -30.15 1.35 21.64
N THR A 22 -30.73 0.16 21.78
CA THR A 22 -30.62 -0.88 20.74
C THR A 22 -31.33 -0.52 19.44
N LEU A 23 -32.38 0.31 19.49
CA LEU A 23 -33.04 0.85 18.30
C LEU A 23 -32.27 2.03 17.68
N LEU A 24 -31.57 2.84 18.49
CA LEU A 24 -30.74 3.93 18.00
C LEU A 24 -29.41 3.45 17.37
N PHE A 25 -28.91 2.28 17.77
CA PHE A 25 -27.72 1.64 17.20
C PHE A 25 -28.01 0.70 16.02
N ALA A 26 -29.24 0.71 15.47
CA ALA A 26 -29.51 0.11 14.17
C ALA A 26 -28.93 1.02 13.08
N ASP A 27 -27.61 0.92 12.89
CA ASP A 27 -26.87 1.63 11.85
C ASP A 27 -27.41 1.23 10.47
N HIS A 28 -27.93 2.20 9.72
CA HIS A 28 -28.35 2.01 8.33
C HIS A 28 -27.11 2.04 7.43
N GLU A 29 -26.28 1.00 7.50
CA GLU A 29 -25.19 0.75 6.55
C GLU A 29 -25.77 0.12 5.27
N GLU A 30 -26.66 0.84 4.58
CA GLU A 30 -27.08 0.49 3.24
C GLU A 30 -26.55 1.53 2.25
N GLY A 31 -25.52 1.14 1.49
CA GLY A 31 -25.16 1.85 0.27
C GLY A 31 -23.69 2.22 0.06
N ARG A 32 -22.73 1.32 0.31
CA ARG A 32 -21.37 1.47 -0.23
C ARG A 32 -20.80 0.18 -0.82
N ASN A 33 -21.56 -0.49 -1.69
CA ASN A 33 -21.01 -1.65 -2.44
C ASN A 33 -21.13 -1.55 -3.97
N ARG A 34 -21.77 -0.52 -4.54
CA ARG A 34 -21.84 -0.38 -6.01
C ARG A 34 -20.64 0.33 -6.65
N GLN A 35 -19.84 1.07 -5.88
CA GLN A 35 -18.70 1.80 -6.44
C GLN A 35 -17.48 0.91 -6.67
N ARG A 36 -17.35 -0.23 -5.98
CA ARG A 36 -16.19 -1.11 -6.09
C ARG A 36 -16.17 -1.97 -7.36
N GLU A 37 -17.33 -2.25 -7.95
CA GLU A 37 -17.41 -3.09 -9.15
C GLU A 37 -17.23 -2.32 -10.46
N ARG A 38 -17.51 -1.01 -10.48
CA ARG A 38 -17.35 -0.18 -11.69
C ARG A 38 -15.90 0.12 -12.09
N HIS A 39 -14.94 0.00 -11.18
CA HIS A 39 -13.52 0.22 -11.48
C HIS A 39 -12.78 -1.04 -11.96
N ARG A 40 -13.44 -2.20 -12.00
CA ARG A 40 -12.80 -3.46 -12.44
C ARG A 40 -12.78 -3.65 -13.96
N ASN A 41 -13.56 -2.84 -14.68
CA ASN A 41 -13.59 -2.84 -16.14
C ASN A 41 -13.05 -1.50 -16.69
N SER A 42 -11.94 -1.07 -16.12
CA SER A 42 -11.05 -0.14 -16.80
C SER A 42 -10.03 -1.02 -17.52
N ASP A 43 -10.24 -1.22 -18.81
CA ASP A 43 -9.20 -1.62 -19.77
C ASP A 43 -8.07 -0.57 -19.69
N HIS A 44 -7.25 -0.63 -18.64
CA HIS A 44 -6.00 0.10 -18.52
C HIS A 44 -4.97 -0.59 -19.41
N ARG A 45 -5.15 -0.42 -20.72
CA ARG A 45 -4.12 -0.74 -21.70
C ARG A 45 -3.05 0.35 -21.69
N SER A 46 -2.32 0.46 -20.58
CA SER A 46 -1.17 1.35 -20.41
C SER A 46 -0.14 0.57 -19.62
N GLY A 47 1.09 0.53 -20.13
CA GLY A 47 2.15 -0.33 -19.63
C GLY A 47 2.33 -0.24 -18.12
N ASP A 48 1.88 -1.28 -17.43
CA ASP A 48 2.14 -1.44 -16.01
C ASP A 48 3.62 -1.75 -15.82
N LEU A 49 4.27 -1.01 -14.93
CA LEU A 49 5.65 -1.29 -14.54
C LEU A 49 5.70 -2.67 -13.86
N LYS A 50 6.68 -3.48 -14.23
CA LYS A 50 6.92 -4.80 -13.64
C LYS A 50 7.27 -4.63 -12.17
N PRO A 51 6.69 -5.47 -11.28
CA PRO A 51 7.11 -5.50 -9.89
C PRO A 51 8.60 -5.80 -9.77
N VAL A 52 9.27 -5.12 -8.84
CA VAL A 52 10.65 -5.46 -8.49
C VAL A 52 10.64 -6.83 -7.80
N THR A 53 11.45 -7.77 -8.28
CA THR A 53 11.51 -9.15 -7.76
C THR A 53 12.88 -9.56 -7.26
N ASP A 54 13.96 -8.89 -7.68
CA ASP A 54 15.32 -9.26 -7.30
C ASP A 54 15.60 -8.96 -5.82
N PRO A 55 16.01 -9.95 -5.01
CA PRO A 55 16.20 -9.78 -3.58
C PRO A 55 17.39 -8.88 -3.25
N GLY A 56 18.52 -9.02 -3.98
CA GLY A 56 19.71 -8.20 -3.74
C GLY A 56 19.46 -6.72 -4.03
N TYR A 57 18.78 -6.43 -5.14
CA TYR A 57 18.36 -5.06 -5.45
C TYR A 57 17.38 -4.50 -4.41
N LYS A 58 16.45 -5.32 -3.90
CA LYS A 58 15.54 -4.89 -2.83
C LYS A 58 16.29 -4.52 -1.56
N GLU A 59 17.18 -5.39 -1.12
CA GLU A 59 17.96 -5.23 0.09
C GLU A 59 18.87 -4.01 0.03
N HIS A 60 19.67 -3.87 -1.04
CA HIS A 60 20.65 -2.81 -1.13
C HIS A 60 20.06 -1.46 -1.56
N CYS A 61 19.20 -1.44 -2.57
CA CYS A 61 18.67 -0.20 -3.13
C CYS A 61 17.35 0.27 -2.49
N GLY A 62 16.80 -0.51 -1.55
CA GLY A 62 15.60 -0.17 -0.78
C GLY A 62 15.89 0.34 0.63
N ALA A 63 17.16 0.44 1.02
CA ALA A 63 17.56 0.80 2.37
C ALA A 63 17.25 2.27 2.74
N CYS A 64 17.25 3.18 1.76
CA CYS A 64 17.09 4.61 1.99
C CYS A 64 15.84 5.22 1.34
N HIS A 65 15.37 4.67 0.24
CA HIS A 65 14.20 5.14 -0.49
C HIS A 65 13.45 3.96 -1.11
N PHE A 66 12.30 4.25 -1.71
CA PHE A 66 11.54 3.25 -2.46
C PHE A 66 12.40 2.61 -3.57
N ASN A 67 12.24 1.31 -3.79
CA ASN A 67 12.90 0.60 -4.89
C ASN A 67 12.29 1.01 -6.23
N TYR A 68 12.95 1.93 -6.91
CA TYR A 68 12.55 2.38 -8.23
C TYR A 68 12.49 1.23 -9.23
N GLN A 69 11.47 1.20 -10.08
CA GLN A 69 11.36 0.16 -11.09
C GLN A 69 12.48 0.34 -12.13
N PRO A 70 13.18 -0.73 -12.52
CA PRO A 70 14.26 -0.65 -13.50
C PRO A 70 13.83 -0.03 -14.84
N GLU A 71 12.57 -0.20 -15.22
CA GLU A 71 11.97 0.32 -16.46
C GLU A 71 11.86 1.85 -16.50
N LEU A 72 12.10 2.55 -15.39
CA LEU A 72 12.03 4.01 -15.31
C LEU A 72 13.22 4.73 -15.94
N LEU A 73 14.37 4.04 -16.10
CA LEU A 73 15.58 4.63 -16.65
C LEU A 73 16.27 3.67 -17.63
N PRO A 74 17.01 4.19 -18.62
CA PRO A 74 17.79 3.36 -19.51
C PRO A 74 19.05 2.80 -18.84
N SER A 75 19.59 1.69 -19.35
CA SER A 75 20.75 0.98 -18.75
C SER A 75 21.93 1.91 -18.47
N ARG A 76 22.21 2.84 -19.40
CA ARG A 76 23.31 3.81 -19.25
C ARG A 76 23.16 4.71 -18.02
N SER A 77 21.93 5.07 -17.65
CA SER A 77 21.66 5.92 -16.51
C SER A 77 21.87 5.14 -15.22
N TRP A 78 21.38 3.91 -15.15
CA TRP A 78 21.62 3.00 -14.03
C TRP A 78 23.11 2.75 -13.79
N LYS A 79 23.86 2.48 -14.87
CA LYS A 79 25.31 2.32 -14.80
C LYS A 79 25.99 3.56 -14.20
N LYS A 80 25.59 4.77 -14.61
CA LYS A 80 26.15 6.01 -14.08
C LYS A 80 25.87 6.17 -12.58
N ILE A 81 24.66 5.83 -12.13
CA ILE A 81 24.30 5.89 -10.71
C ILE A 81 25.14 4.90 -9.89
N LEU A 82 25.31 3.67 -10.37
CA LEU A 82 26.03 2.63 -9.62
C LEU A 82 27.54 2.85 -9.56
N VAL A 83 28.16 3.62 -10.46
CA VAL A 83 29.59 3.96 -10.37
C VAL A 83 29.87 5.18 -9.49
N GLN A 84 28.83 5.84 -8.95
CA GLN A 84 28.94 7.03 -8.11
C GLN A 84 28.27 6.81 -6.74
N LEU A 85 28.47 5.64 -6.12
CA LEU A 85 27.83 5.30 -4.85
C LEU A 85 28.37 6.12 -3.66
N GLU A 86 29.63 6.58 -3.72
CA GLU A 86 30.17 7.52 -2.72
C GLU A 86 29.49 8.90 -2.74
N ASP A 87 28.86 9.28 -3.85
CA ASP A 87 28.10 10.53 -4.02
C ASP A 87 26.71 10.23 -4.59
N HIS A 88 25.98 9.36 -3.88
CA HIS A 88 24.64 8.94 -4.23
C HIS A 88 23.61 10.00 -3.76
N PHE A 89 23.56 11.11 -4.50
CA PHE A 89 22.65 12.24 -4.23
C PHE A 89 22.87 12.88 -2.85
N GLY A 90 24.14 13.08 -2.48
CA GLY A 90 24.52 13.64 -1.18
C GLY A 90 24.49 12.62 -0.02
N GLN A 91 24.38 11.33 -0.33
CA GLN A 91 24.58 10.22 0.61
C GLN A 91 25.72 9.33 0.12
N SER A 92 26.49 8.76 1.04
CA SER A 92 27.49 7.75 0.73
C SER A 92 26.91 6.38 1.05
N PHE A 93 26.96 5.46 0.09
CA PHE A 93 26.58 4.07 0.27
C PHE A 93 27.66 3.18 -0.35
N GLU A 94 27.87 2.00 0.22
CA GLU A 94 28.86 1.05 -0.28
C GLU A 94 28.18 -0.27 -0.63
N LEU A 95 28.63 -0.83 -1.73
CA LEU A 95 28.31 -2.17 -2.21
C LEU A 95 29.64 -2.86 -2.50
N ASP A 96 29.79 -4.12 -2.08
CA ASP A 96 30.92 -4.90 -2.54
C ASP A 96 30.82 -5.13 -4.06
N GLN A 97 31.95 -5.48 -4.68
CA GLN A 97 32.06 -5.57 -6.13
C GLN A 97 31.16 -6.65 -6.74
N GLU A 98 30.90 -7.74 -6.02
CA GLU A 98 30.02 -8.82 -6.48
C GLU A 98 28.57 -8.34 -6.48
N SER A 99 28.13 -7.74 -5.38
CA SER A 99 26.78 -7.19 -5.24
C SER A 99 26.51 -6.05 -6.22
N GLN A 100 27.46 -5.14 -6.42
CA GLN A 100 27.35 -4.07 -7.41
C GLN A 100 27.17 -4.62 -8.83
N LYS A 101 27.91 -5.67 -9.19
CA LYS A 101 27.80 -6.33 -10.50
C LYS A 101 26.45 -7.04 -10.65
N ALA A 102 25.98 -7.74 -9.62
CA ALA A 102 24.69 -8.41 -9.62
C ALA A 102 23.53 -7.41 -9.78
N VAL A 103 23.56 -6.33 -9.01
CA VAL A 103 22.56 -5.26 -9.06
C VAL A 103 22.58 -4.56 -10.43
N LEU A 104 23.75 -4.25 -10.98
CA LEU A 104 23.87 -3.67 -12.32
C LEU A 104 23.26 -4.60 -13.37
N GLY A 105 23.57 -5.89 -13.33
CA GLY A 105 23.02 -6.89 -14.25
C GLY A 105 21.49 -6.96 -14.20
N TYR A 106 20.90 -6.91 -13.00
CA TYR A 106 19.45 -6.86 -12.83
C TYR A 106 18.83 -5.60 -13.45
N LEU A 107 19.42 -4.43 -13.18
CA LEU A 107 18.93 -3.15 -13.70
C LEU A 107 19.02 -3.07 -15.23
N GLU A 108 20.14 -3.51 -15.82
CA GLU A 108 20.31 -3.49 -17.29
C GLU A 108 19.39 -4.50 -18.01
N ALA A 109 19.13 -5.65 -17.39
CA ALA A 109 18.23 -6.66 -17.95
C ALA A 109 16.75 -6.22 -17.96
N ASN A 110 16.39 -5.26 -17.11
CA ASN A 110 15.01 -4.78 -16.93
C ASN A 110 14.87 -3.27 -17.22
N ALA A 111 15.87 -2.64 -17.82
CA ALA A 111 15.90 -1.20 -18.10
C ALA A 111 14.76 -0.75 -19.05
N ALA A 112 14.56 0.56 -19.18
CA ALA A 112 13.53 1.16 -20.03
C ALA A 112 13.52 0.61 -21.47
N GLU A 113 14.68 0.44 -22.10
CA GLU A 113 14.81 -0.13 -23.45
C GLU A 113 14.53 -1.65 -23.54
N ARG A 114 14.21 -2.29 -22.41
CA ARG A 114 13.77 -3.70 -22.30
C ARG A 114 12.28 -3.81 -21.96
N SER A 115 11.62 -2.69 -21.67
CA SER A 115 10.17 -2.65 -21.45
C SER A 115 9.44 -2.72 -22.80
N THR A 116 8.39 -3.53 -22.87
CA THR A 116 7.66 -3.88 -24.10
C THR A 116 6.21 -3.49 -23.99
#